data_AF-A0A840YPA4-F1
#
_entry.id   AF-A0A840YPA4-F1
#
_cell.length_a   1.000
_cell.length_b   1.000
_cell.length_c   1.000
_cell.angle_alpha   90.00
_cell.angle_beta   90.00
_cell.angle_gamma   90.00
#
_symmetry.space_group_name_H-M   'P 1'
#
loop_
_entity.id
_entity.type
_entity.pdbx_description
1 polymer ?
#
loop_
_entity_poly.entity_id
_entity_poly.type
_entity_poly.pdbx_seq_one_letter_code
_entity_poly.pdbx_strand_id
1 'polypeptide(L)' 'MSWRNVHIGKENDQFALKGVKVWQQEWRWINGQTVRLPNPLDSSQTESFSVCEVGSARSPVRFAAARLPSRLWAFYVND' A
#
# COMPACT_ATOMS: atom_id res chain seq x y z
N MET A 1 0.28 16.75 2.53
CA MET A 1 0.00 15.30 2.61
C MET A 1 0.14 14.74 1.21
N SER A 2 1.37 14.45 0.80
CA SER A 2 1.67 13.89 -0.53
C SER A 2 1.80 12.39 -0.40
N TRP A 3 0.93 11.66 -1.11
CA TRP A 3 1.09 10.23 -1.26
C TRP A 3 2.01 9.95 -2.44
N ARG A 4 2.99 9.07 -2.22
CA ARG A 4 3.96 8.66 -3.23
C ARG A 4 3.83 7.17 -3.49
N ASN A 5 3.82 6.77 -4.76
CA ASN A 5 3.95 5.37 -5.14
C ASN A 5 5.36 4.89 -4.75
N VAL A 6 5.44 3.78 -4.02
CA VAL A 6 6.72 3.20 -3.59
C VAL A 6 6.97 1.84 -4.19
N HIS A 7 5.93 1.13 -4.61
CA HIS A 7 6.06 -0.20 -5.18
C HIS A 7 4.82 -0.61 -5.97
N ILE A 8 5.06 -1.45 -6.98
CA ILE A 8 4.04 -2.20 -7.72
C ILE A 8 4.57 -3.61 -7.89
N GLY A 9 3.81 -4.61 -7.47
CA GLY A 9 4.30 -5.98 -7.51
C GLY A 9 3.23 -7.03 -7.29
N LYS A 10 3.66 -8.29 -7.24
CA LYS A 10 2.74 -9.42 -7.06
C LYS A 10 2.55 -9.68 -5.58
N GLU A 11 1.44 -10.33 -5.26
CA GLU A 11 1.24 -10.89 -3.93
C GLU A 11 2.39 -11.86 -3.57
N ASN A 12 2.84 -11.80 -2.32
CA ASN A 12 3.99 -12.57 -1.79
C ASN A 12 5.35 -12.24 -2.43
N ASP A 13 5.49 -11.08 -3.07
CA ASP A 13 6.81 -10.62 -3.48
C ASP A 13 7.71 -10.22 -2.29
N GLN A 14 8.92 -9.75 -2.59
CA GLN A 14 9.91 -9.39 -1.58
C GLN A 14 9.86 -7.93 -1.15
N PHE A 15 8.75 -7.22 -1.39
CA PHE A 15 8.62 -5.81 -1.03
C PHE A 15 8.83 -5.60 0.47
N ALA A 16 9.80 -4.74 0.80
CA ALA A 16 10.09 -4.32 2.15
C ALA A 16 9.95 -2.80 2.26
N LEU A 17 9.13 -2.36 3.20
CA LEU A 17 8.93 -0.94 3.50
C LEU A 17 9.53 -0.63 4.86
N LYS A 18 10.50 0.29 4.91
CA LYS A 18 11.26 0.63 6.13
C LYS A 18 11.85 -0.62 6.82
N GLY A 19 12.33 -1.59 6.03
CA GLY A 19 12.88 -2.86 6.52
C GLY A 19 11.83 -3.92 6.90
N VAL A 20 10.54 -3.60 6.85
CA VAL A 20 9.46 -4.54 7.15
C VAL A 20 8.98 -5.20 5.85
N LYS A 21 9.10 -6.53 5.76
CA LYS A 21 8.62 -7.32 4.61
C LYS A 21 7.09 -7.35 4.60
N VAL A 22 6.47 -6.48 3.81
CA VAL A 22 5.03 -6.16 3.91
C VAL A 22 4.16 -7.41 3.75
N TRP A 23 4.48 -8.28 2.78
CA TRP A 23 3.73 -9.52 2.54
C TRP A 23 3.90 -10.60 3.61
N GLN A 24 4.97 -10.55 4.40
CA GLN A 24 5.25 -11.52 5.47
C GLN A 24 4.73 -11.06 6.82
N GLN A 25 3.89 -10.03 6.84
CA GLN A 25 3.29 -9.47 8.04
C GLN A 25 1.78 -9.57 7.97
N GLU A 26 1.14 -9.56 9.13
CA GLU A 26 -0.29 -9.39 9.21
C GLU A 26 -0.67 -7.95 8.84
N TRP A 27 -1.58 -7.81 7.87
CA TRP A 27 -2.09 -6.52 7.44
C TRP A 27 -3.25 -6.11 8.34
N ARG A 28 -3.10 -4.96 9.00
CA ARG A 28 -4.12 -4.37 9.86
C ARG A 28 -4.77 -3.21 9.13
N TRP A 29 -6.00 -3.38 8.66
CA TRP A 29 -6.77 -2.33 7.99
C TRP A 29 -7.22 -1.29 9.01
N ILE A 30 -6.89 -0.02 8.79
CA ILE A 30 -7.28 1.07 9.71
C ILE A 30 -8.74 1.44 9.45
N ASN A 31 -9.68 0.85 10.21
CA ASN A 31 -11.10 1.28 10.31
C ASN A 31 -11.79 1.72 9.00
N GLY A 32 -11.51 1.05 7.87
CA GLY A 32 -12.09 1.40 6.57
C GLY A 32 -11.57 2.71 5.95
N GLN A 33 -10.48 3.27 6.47
CA GLN A 33 -9.83 4.43 5.91
C GLN A 33 -9.33 4.11 4.50
N THR A 34 -9.77 4.93 3.55
CA THR A 34 -9.37 4.83 2.14
C THR A 34 -8.87 6.18 1.66
N VAL A 35 -7.97 6.16 0.68
CA VAL A 35 -7.45 7.34 -0.01
C VAL A 35 -7.59 7.15 -1.51
N ARG A 36 -8.02 8.20 -2.22
CA ARG A 36 -8.11 8.19 -3.68
C ARG A 36 -6.78 8.63 -4.26
N LEU A 37 -6.13 7.74 -5.01
CA LEU A 37 -4.80 7.97 -5.58
C LEU A 37 -4.78 7.57 -7.06
N PRO A 38 -3.92 8.21 -7.87
CA PRO A 38 -3.79 7.84 -9.28
C PRO A 38 -3.33 6.38 -9.40
N ASN A 39 -3.86 5.66 -10.40
CA ASN A 39 -3.38 4.33 -10.72
C ASN A 39 -1.94 4.48 -11.26
N PRO A 40 -0.95 3.79 -10.67
CA PRO A 40 0.44 3.97 -11.07
C PRO A 40 0.77 3.39 -12.45
N LEU A 41 -0.13 2.59 -13.05
CA LEU A 41 -0.02 2.11 -14.43
C LEU A 41 -0.74 3.02 -15.43
N ASP A 42 -1.70 3.83 -14.97
CA ASP A 42 -2.44 4.80 -15.77
C ASP A 42 -2.82 6.00 -14.90
N SER A 43 -1.99 7.05 -14.93
CA SER A 43 -2.17 8.24 -14.09
C SER A 43 -3.43 9.06 -14.43
N SER A 44 -4.11 8.77 -15.54
CA SER A 44 -5.39 9.39 -15.87
C SER A 44 -6.55 8.82 -15.06
N GLN A 45 -6.36 7.63 -14.48
CA GLN A 45 -7.33 6.96 -13.63
C GLN A 45 -6.98 7.14 -12.16
N THR A 46 -8.02 7.30 -11.32
CA THR A 46 -7.89 7.37 -9.87
C THR A 46 -8.65 6.22 -9.25
N GLU A 47 -8.02 5.50 -8.33
CA GLU A 47 -8.59 4.35 -7.63
C GLU A 47 -8.60 4.58 -6.12
N SER A 48 -9.47 3.87 -5.42
CA SER A 48 -9.52 3.89 -3.95
C SER A 48 -8.53 2.87 -3.39
N PHE A 49 -7.58 3.35 -2.59
CA PHE A 49 -6.61 2.53 -1.88
C PHE A 49 -6.99 2.46 -0.41
N SER A 50 -6.94 1.26 0.15
CA SER A 50 -7.22 1.04 1.56
C SER A 50 -5.95 1.24 2.39
N VAL A 51 -6.06 1.99 3.48
CA VAL A 51 -4.92 2.29 4.36
C VAL A 51 -4.72 1.15 5.36
N CYS A 52 -3.49 0.66 5.41
CA CYS A 52 -3.07 -0.50 6.17
C CYS A 52 -1.88 -0.16 7.05
N GLU A 53 -1.74 -0.96 8.12
CA GLU A 53 -0.55 -1.02 8.95
C GLU A 53 0.03 -2.44 8.94
N VAL A 54 1.36 -2.51 8.94
CA VAL A 54 2.13 -3.74 9.20
C VAL A 54 3.20 -3.50 10.25
N GLY A 55 3.76 -4.59 10.78
CA GLY A 55 4.78 -4.54 11.81
C GLY A 55 4.21 -4.36 13.22
N SER A 56 5.03 -3.89 14.15
CA SER A 56 4.67 -3.83 15.57
C SER A 56 3.52 -2.84 15.85
N ALA A 57 2.76 -3.09 16.92
CA ALA A 57 1.71 -2.16 17.36
C ALA A 57 2.29 -0.82 17.90
N ARG A 58 3.53 -0.82 18.39
CA ARG A 58 4.19 0.38 18.96
C ARG A 58 4.78 1.30 17.90
N SER A 59 5.16 0.76 16.76
CA SER A 59 5.69 1.50 15.62
C SER A 59 5.23 0.81 14.33
N PRO A 60 3.96 1.01 13.93
CA PRO A 60 3.44 0.41 12.71
C PRO A 60 3.94 1.18 11.48
N VAL A 61 4.16 0.45 10.39
CA VAL A 61 4.41 1.04 9.08
C VAL A 61 3.08 1.19 8.36
N ARG A 62 2.68 2.43 8.09
CA ARG A 62 1.46 2.77 7.34
C ARG A 62 1.72 2.87 5.85
N PHE A 63 0.81 2.32 5.06
CA PHE A 63 0.79 2.45 3.61
C PHE A 63 -0.65 2.33 3.10
N ALA A 64 -0.90 2.82 1.89
CA ALA A 64 -2.14 2.57 1.18
C ALA A 64 -1.90 1.50 0.11
N ALA A 65 -2.80 0.52 0.02
CA ALA A 65 -2.70 -0.58 -0.92
C ALA A 65 -4.01 -0.83 -1.66
N ALA A 66 -3.89 -1.21 -2.93
CA ALA A 66 -5.00 -1.68 -3.75
C ALA A 66 -4.52 -2.76 -4.72
N ARG A 67 -5.40 -3.70 -5.03
CA ARG A 67 -5.19 -4.69 -6.08
C ARG A 67 -5.64 -4.11 -7.41
N LEU A 68 -4.71 -3.96 -8.34
CA LEU A 68 -4.94 -3.50 -9.70
C LEU A 68 -5.59 -4.61 -10.57
N PRO A 69 -6.26 -4.26 -11.67
CA PRO A 69 -6.88 -5.22 -12.59
C PRO A 69 -5.92 -6.31 -13.13
N SER A 70 -4.62 -6.01 -13.23
CA SER A 70 -3.56 -6.91 -13.68
C SER A 70 -3.13 -7.97 -12.65
N ARG A 71 -3.86 -8.10 -11.52
CA ARG A 71 -3.47 -8.91 -10.34
C ARG A 71 -2.17 -8.44 -9.67
N LEU A 72 -1.71 -7.24 -10.00
CA LEU A 72 -0.65 -6.56 -9.27
C LEU A 72 -1.25 -5.80 -8.09
N TRP A 73 -0.40 -5.52 -7.11
CA TRP A 73 -0.68 -4.67 -5.98
C TRP A 73 0.15 -3.41 -6.09
N ALA A 74 -0.49 -2.28 -5.88
CA ALA A 74 0.16 -0.98 -5.82
C ALA A 74 0.20 -0.49 -4.38
N PHE A 75 1.35 0.09 -4.01
CA PHE A 75 1.64 0.56 -2.67
C PHE A 75 2.02 2.03 -2.69
N TYR A 76 1.38 2.80 -1.80
CA TYR A 76 1.65 4.20 -1.58
C TYR A 76 1.99 4.47 -0.12
N VAL A 77 2.88 5.44 0.12
CA VAL A 77 3.16 5.96 1.46
C VAL A 77 2.85 7.45 1.50
N ASN A 78 2.43 7.93 2.66
CA ASN A 78 2.25 9.35 2.92
C ASN A 78 3.59 9.90 3.44
N ASP A 79 4.10 10.95 2.78
CA ASP A 79 5.23 11.74 3.27
C ASP A 79 4.85 12.59 4.50
#